data_AF-A0A813LQX9-F1
#
_entry.id   AF-A0A813LQX9-F1
#
_cell.length_a   1.000
_cell.length_b   1.000
_cell.length_c   1.000
_cell.angle_alpha   90.00
_cell.angle_beta   90.00
_cell.angle_gamma   90.00
#
_symmetry.space_group_name_H-M   'P 1'
#
loop_
_entity.id
_entity.type
_entity.pdbx_description
1 polymer ?
#
loop_
_entity_poly.entity_id
_entity_poly.type
_entity_poly.pdbx_seq_one_letter_code
_entity_poly.pdbx_strand_id
1 'polypeptide(L)'
;MTWCLSEAIKSIDQRFIGESTAVSLFRDERNGRLAIRFRAVTADLRTRCGTLGQQRDFGTGARNITLASHEVMKRACSRFAGAPDEQNISSTPFVKKKLLRHLENTAVAITVDSANDELLSAEMMRSPVLSGLQMKVTPNLRFVVRDKPHASRRLTSRPWGADEVLNEIIVMFCRGRGSVARLVQNSVEVRRVFVGFVKTTKGAVKTVAANMRAAGHRFESMQKPLGRSCFHIHACIKTALHIMRARTDDSSKRAKAWLSWINSEKCLLAAMMADASDQSLQFTRILDNEQMDPAILASEVHSYVASITTLFGDQAKCLTVFGYTSVMLETLRTPVIWQIGNVTHSVGLSGGVPDATIQRCLDRMRSWVLLATAIVASEFPSFEVAQAFSVFDLQSGPDANADIHLERIAIVSSLEANALKAQWQDIFPRARMIAAQRKDAPQDANKDAWRTAPSRINSHRITAKCHPTDVLRAALRQYLAFGVSTSGVEQAFSKGAWSFTNRRLRSHATTEEFCLKASLDLPHHDKQAVVGLARRVWAACYGAPRTATRPRIDKGVKRSRDIGEDGQVASEFSFLRKRRKAATEASRNAPRSDLGAAAVMMPANQPLSWGEKHTR
;
A
#
# COMPACT_ATOMS: atom_id res chain seq x y z
N MET A 1 24.11 6.54 18.52
CA MET A 1 23.18 5.48 19.01
C MET A 1 22.33 4.88 17.88
N THR A 2 21.61 5.68 17.08
CA THR A 2 20.76 5.17 15.97
C THR A 2 21.53 4.29 14.97
N TRP A 3 22.75 4.69 14.60
CA TRP A 3 23.62 3.87 13.75
C TRP A 3 23.93 2.50 14.37
N CYS A 4 24.28 2.44 15.66
CA CYS A 4 24.52 1.15 16.34
C CYS A 4 23.28 0.25 16.39
N LEU A 5 22.07 0.82 16.51
CA LEU A 5 20.81 0.08 16.42
C LEU A 5 20.61 -0.49 15.00
N SER A 6 20.85 0.33 13.98
CA SER A 6 20.83 -0.12 12.57
C SER A 6 21.84 -1.24 12.31
N GLU A 7 23.09 -1.09 12.76
CA GLU A 7 24.12 -2.13 12.65
C GLU A 7 23.74 -3.41 13.39
N ALA A 8 23.08 -3.30 14.55
CA ALA A 8 22.59 -4.45 15.30
C ALA A 8 21.45 -5.18 14.56
N ILE A 9 20.48 -4.46 14.03
CA ILE A 9 19.40 -5.02 13.18
C ILE A 9 20.02 -5.69 11.96
N LYS A 10 20.91 -5.00 11.23
CA LYS A 10 21.66 -5.53 10.09
C LYS A 10 22.43 -6.80 10.47
N SER A 11 23.02 -6.87 11.67
CA SER A 11 23.72 -8.07 12.14
C SER A 11 22.81 -9.29 12.26
N ILE A 12 21.58 -9.10 12.76
CA ILE A 12 20.58 -10.16 12.89
C ILE A 12 20.16 -10.65 11.50
N ASP A 13 19.88 -9.72 10.59
CA ASP A 13 19.46 -10.05 9.23
C ASP A 13 20.57 -10.73 8.43
N GLN A 14 21.81 -10.26 8.56
CA GLN A 14 22.99 -10.88 7.95
C GLN A 14 23.16 -12.34 8.39
N ARG A 15 22.88 -12.66 9.66
CA ARG A 15 22.94 -14.04 10.15
C ARG A 15 21.87 -14.90 9.48
N PHE A 16 20.63 -14.40 9.44
CA PHE A 16 19.52 -15.13 8.84
C PHE A 16 19.71 -15.33 7.33
N ILE A 17 20.20 -14.30 6.63
CA ILE A 17 20.57 -14.39 5.21
C ILE A 17 21.70 -15.42 5.01
N GLY A 18 22.69 -15.48 5.90
CA GLY A 18 23.74 -16.50 5.83
C GLY A 18 23.24 -17.94 6.00
N GLU A 19 22.10 -18.14 6.65
CA GLU A 19 21.43 -19.44 6.83
C GLU A 19 20.37 -19.72 5.75
N SER A 20 20.06 -18.73 4.91
CA SER A 20 18.99 -18.85 3.92
C SER A 20 19.41 -19.70 2.73
N THR A 21 18.42 -20.33 2.12
CA THR A 21 18.54 -21.14 0.90
C THR A 21 17.84 -20.50 -0.29
N ALA A 22 16.92 -19.56 -0.04
CA ALA A 22 16.23 -18.76 -1.03
C ALA A 22 16.03 -17.35 -0.48
N VAL A 23 16.24 -16.34 -1.33
CA VAL A 23 16.00 -14.93 -1.05
C VAL A 23 15.22 -14.32 -2.20
N SER A 24 14.19 -13.56 -1.87
CA SER A 24 13.47 -12.70 -2.80
C SER A 24 13.75 -11.25 -2.49
N LEU A 25 13.99 -10.46 -3.53
CA LEU A 25 14.18 -9.02 -3.42
C LEU A 25 12.90 -8.30 -3.87
N PHE A 26 12.50 -7.26 -3.15
CA PHE A 26 11.40 -6.38 -3.53
C PHE A 26 11.99 -5.00 -3.74
N ARG A 27 11.80 -4.42 -4.92
CA ARG A 27 12.48 -3.20 -5.33
C ARG A 27 11.50 -2.23 -5.98
N ASP A 28 11.68 -0.95 -5.66
CA ASP A 28 10.90 0.15 -6.21
C ASP A 28 11.76 1.42 -6.26
N GLU A 29 11.57 2.21 -7.32
CA GLU A 29 12.21 3.50 -7.52
C GLU A 29 11.19 4.61 -7.31
N ARG A 30 11.52 5.56 -6.44
CA ARG A 30 10.66 6.72 -6.21
C ARG A 30 11.46 7.99 -5.95
N ASN A 31 11.30 8.97 -6.84
CA ASN A 31 11.88 10.30 -6.72
C ASN A 31 13.42 10.24 -6.52
N GLY A 32 14.12 9.45 -7.34
CA GLY A 32 15.57 9.27 -7.30
C GLY A 32 16.07 8.39 -6.15
N ARG A 33 15.17 7.60 -5.53
CA ARG A 33 15.50 6.65 -4.45
C ARG A 33 15.15 5.25 -4.88
N LEU A 34 16.12 4.36 -4.82
CA LEU A 34 15.92 2.93 -4.96
C LEU A 34 15.86 2.29 -3.58
N ALA A 35 14.73 1.73 -3.20
CA ALA A 35 14.59 1.01 -1.95
C ALA A 35 14.50 -0.49 -2.22
N ILE A 36 15.20 -1.29 -1.42
CA ILE A 36 15.19 -2.75 -1.54
C ILE A 36 14.81 -3.37 -0.20
N ARG A 37 13.81 -4.24 -0.23
CA ARG A 37 13.46 -5.16 0.86
C ARG A 37 13.81 -6.59 0.46
N PHE A 38 13.90 -7.46 1.45
CA PHE A 38 14.16 -8.88 1.22
C PHE A 38 13.16 -9.74 1.96
N ARG A 39 12.92 -10.94 1.41
CA ARG A 39 12.35 -12.10 2.12
C ARG A 39 13.31 -13.26 1.98
N ALA A 40 13.82 -13.78 3.08
CA ALA A 40 14.73 -14.91 3.11
C ALA A 40 14.02 -16.14 3.70
N VAL A 41 14.37 -17.32 3.19
CA VAL A 41 13.86 -18.62 3.64
C VAL A 41 15.00 -19.58 3.90
N THR A 42 15.03 -20.16 5.08
CA THR A 42 16.06 -21.12 5.52
C THR A 42 15.71 -22.55 5.10
N ALA A 43 16.67 -23.47 5.26
CA ALA A 43 16.49 -24.88 4.92
C ALA A 43 15.34 -25.56 5.69
N ASP A 44 15.00 -25.02 6.87
CA ASP A 44 13.92 -25.41 7.76
C ASP A 44 12.60 -24.63 7.56
N LEU A 45 12.47 -23.92 6.42
CA LEU A 45 11.25 -23.21 6.01
C LEU A 45 10.86 -22.03 6.93
N ARG A 46 11.77 -21.57 7.79
CA ARG A 46 11.58 -20.30 8.52
C ARG A 46 11.75 -19.14 7.54
N THR A 47 10.91 -18.12 7.70
CA THR A 47 10.92 -16.95 6.84
C THR A 47 11.32 -15.71 7.65
N ARG A 48 12.00 -14.77 6.99
CA ARG A 48 12.30 -13.45 7.55
C ARG A 48 12.20 -12.40 6.47
N CYS A 49 11.53 -11.30 6.78
CA CYS A 49 11.46 -10.14 5.92
C CYS A 49 12.14 -8.94 6.59
N GLY A 50 12.70 -8.03 5.80
CA GLY A 50 13.32 -6.82 6.31
C GLY A 50 13.73 -5.88 5.19
N THR A 51 14.22 -4.70 5.57
CA THR A 51 14.76 -3.72 4.63
C THR A 51 16.22 -4.05 4.33
N LEU A 52 16.59 -4.25 3.06
CA LEU A 52 17.98 -4.50 2.69
C LEU A 52 18.78 -3.19 2.73
N GLY A 53 18.21 -2.12 2.17
CA GLY A 53 18.79 -0.79 2.18
C GLY A 53 18.15 0.15 1.17
N GLN A 54 18.76 1.32 0.99
CA GLN A 54 18.32 2.33 0.02
C GLN A 54 19.53 2.97 -0.67
N GLN A 55 19.40 3.28 -1.95
CA GLN A 55 20.34 4.10 -2.71
C GLN A 55 19.65 5.39 -3.16
N ARG A 56 20.40 6.50 -3.12
CA ARG A 56 20.00 7.81 -3.64
C ARG A 56 20.87 8.21 -4.82
N ASP A 57 20.30 9.06 -5.68
CA ASP A 57 21.03 9.86 -6.67
C ASP A 57 21.94 8.99 -7.57
N PHE A 58 21.46 7.81 -7.96
CA PHE A 58 22.22 6.79 -8.69
C PHE A 58 22.12 6.93 -10.23
N GLY A 59 21.43 7.97 -10.71
CA GLY A 59 21.13 8.17 -12.12
C GLY A 59 19.83 7.49 -12.57
N THR A 60 19.55 7.53 -13.88
CA THR A 60 18.35 6.95 -14.50
C THR A 60 18.73 5.76 -15.40
N GLY A 61 17.75 4.91 -15.72
CA GLY A 61 17.93 3.77 -16.63
C GLY A 61 18.31 2.45 -15.93
N ALA A 62 17.99 1.34 -16.60
CA ALA A 62 18.16 -0.02 -16.10
C ALA A 62 19.57 -0.36 -15.57
N ARG A 63 20.63 0.13 -16.23
CA ARG A 63 22.02 -0.12 -15.80
C ARG A 63 22.33 0.52 -14.45
N ASN A 64 21.87 1.76 -14.25
CA ASN A 64 22.06 2.48 -13.00
C ASN A 64 21.27 1.85 -11.86
N ILE A 65 20.05 1.37 -12.12
CA ILE A 65 19.26 0.58 -11.15
C ILE A 65 20.00 -0.72 -10.76
N THR A 66 20.63 -1.39 -11.74
CA THR A 66 21.41 -2.62 -11.51
C THR A 66 22.61 -2.36 -10.61
N LEU A 67 23.40 -1.32 -10.91
CA LEU A 67 24.54 -0.89 -10.10
C LEU A 67 24.13 -0.49 -8.69
N ALA A 68 23.07 0.31 -8.58
CA ALA A 68 22.50 0.73 -7.30
C ALA A 68 22.04 -0.46 -6.46
N SER A 69 21.41 -1.45 -7.09
CA SER A 69 20.96 -2.68 -6.41
C SER A 69 22.13 -3.46 -5.83
N HIS A 70 23.20 -3.66 -6.61
CA HIS A 70 24.41 -4.33 -6.14
C HIS A 70 25.10 -3.57 -5.00
N GLU A 71 25.18 -2.24 -5.08
CA GLU A 71 25.75 -1.43 -4.00
C GLU A 71 24.93 -1.50 -2.70
N VAL A 72 23.59 -1.56 -2.79
CA VAL A 72 22.72 -1.82 -1.63
C VAL A 72 23.01 -3.21 -1.04
N MET A 73 23.11 -4.26 -1.87
CA MET A 73 23.45 -5.63 -1.41
C MET A 73 24.82 -5.67 -0.71
N LYS A 74 25.81 -4.99 -1.27
CA LYS A 74 27.17 -4.88 -0.72
C LYS A 74 27.18 -4.15 0.63
N ARG A 75 26.43 -3.06 0.78
CA ARG A 75 26.27 -2.35 2.06
C ARG A 75 25.49 -3.15 3.09
N ALA A 76 24.46 -3.89 2.67
CA ALA A 76 23.75 -4.82 3.54
C ALA A 76 24.68 -5.93 4.06
N CYS A 77 25.68 -6.32 3.27
CA CYS A 77 26.71 -7.29 3.65
C CYS A 77 27.97 -6.66 4.28
N SER A 78 28.00 -5.36 4.53
CA SER A 78 29.13 -4.69 5.18
C SER A 78 28.94 -4.54 6.69
N ARG A 79 30.04 -4.29 7.40
CA ARG A 79 30.05 -3.90 8.81
C ARG A 79 30.77 -2.59 8.98
N PHE A 80 30.25 -1.79 9.90
CA PHE A 80 30.85 -0.54 10.34
C PHE A 80 30.96 0.57 9.27
N ALA A 81 30.44 0.35 8.07
CA ALA A 81 30.41 1.36 7.02
C ALA A 81 29.46 2.52 7.37
N GLY A 82 29.89 3.76 7.07
CA GLY A 82 29.12 4.97 7.32
C GLY A 82 28.87 5.24 8.80
N ALA A 83 29.81 4.83 9.66
CA ALA A 83 29.76 5.13 11.08
C ALA A 83 29.87 6.64 11.32
N PRO A 84 29.09 7.20 12.26
CA PRO A 84 29.30 8.57 12.72
C PRO A 84 30.72 8.74 13.27
N ASP A 85 31.32 9.91 13.06
CA ASP A 85 32.65 10.28 13.55
C ASP A 85 33.73 9.29 13.11
N GLU A 86 33.89 9.09 11.79
CA GLU A 86 34.85 8.13 11.19
C GLU A 86 36.30 8.32 11.68
N GLN A 87 36.66 9.51 12.16
CA GLN A 87 37.97 9.81 12.75
C GLN A 87 38.21 9.14 14.11
N ASN A 88 37.15 8.75 14.82
CA ASN A 88 37.18 8.21 16.19
C ASN A 88 36.71 6.76 16.27
N ILE A 89 36.64 6.05 15.13
CA ILE A 89 36.24 4.64 15.12
C ILE A 89 37.44 3.72 15.26
N SER A 90 37.39 2.79 16.23
CA SER A 90 38.43 1.77 16.42
C SER A 90 38.30 0.59 15.46
N SER A 91 37.12 0.37 14.89
CA SER A 91 36.84 -0.74 13.97
C SER A 91 36.86 -0.27 12.52
N THR A 92 37.63 -0.94 11.66
CA THR A 92 37.68 -0.65 10.23
C THR A 92 36.42 -1.16 9.50
N PRO A 93 35.80 -0.37 8.60
CA PRO A 93 34.71 -0.85 7.76
C PRO A 93 35.15 -1.96 6.83
N PHE A 94 34.33 -3.01 6.70
CA PHE A 94 34.64 -4.12 5.77
C PHE A 94 33.38 -4.77 5.19
N VAL A 95 33.52 -5.37 4.01
CA VAL A 95 32.46 -6.18 3.38
C VAL A 95 32.66 -7.65 3.73
N LYS A 96 31.60 -8.31 4.21
CA LYS A 96 31.59 -9.77 4.38
C LYS A 96 31.46 -10.45 3.02
N LYS A 97 32.58 -10.57 2.29
CA LYS A 97 32.62 -11.11 0.92
C LYS A 97 31.91 -12.45 0.75
N LYS A 98 32.04 -13.37 1.73
CA LYS A 98 31.34 -14.66 1.72
C LYS A 98 29.81 -14.50 1.79
N LEU A 99 29.33 -13.59 2.64
CA LEU A 99 27.90 -13.31 2.78
C LEU A 99 27.34 -12.63 1.54
N LEU A 100 28.09 -11.69 0.94
CA LEU A 100 27.66 -11.05 -0.30
C LEU A 100 27.47 -12.08 -1.42
N ARG A 101 28.48 -12.93 -1.67
CA ARG A 101 28.36 -14.02 -2.65
C ARG A 101 27.21 -14.97 -2.33
N HIS A 102 26.98 -15.26 -1.05
CA HIS A 102 25.85 -16.08 -0.63
C HIS A 102 24.51 -15.42 -0.97
N LEU A 103 24.35 -14.13 -0.67
CA LEU A 103 23.14 -13.37 -1.01
C LEU A 103 22.92 -13.32 -2.53
N GLU A 104 23.96 -13.06 -3.31
CA GLU A 104 23.92 -13.07 -4.78
C GLU A 104 23.47 -14.43 -5.33
N ASN A 105 24.01 -15.52 -4.78
CA ASN A 105 23.71 -16.89 -5.21
C ASN A 105 22.35 -17.42 -4.71
N THR A 106 21.82 -16.88 -3.62
CA THR A 106 20.53 -17.33 -3.04
C THR A 106 19.37 -16.45 -3.44
N ALA A 107 19.61 -15.30 -4.09
CA ALA A 107 18.58 -14.49 -4.71
C ALA A 107 17.93 -15.24 -5.89
N VAL A 108 16.70 -15.73 -5.67
CA VAL A 108 15.93 -16.55 -6.63
C VAL A 108 14.77 -15.80 -7.25
N ALA A 109 14.28 -14.74 -6.60
CA ALA A 109 13.20 -13.90 -7.13
C ALA A 109 13.51 -12.41 -6.95
N ILE A 110 13.01 -11.60 -7.88
CA ILE A 110 12.93 -10.17 -7.74
C ILE A 110 11.54 -9.70 -8.15
N THR A 111 10.89 -8.94 -7.28
CA THR A 111 9.58 -8.34 -7.53
C THR A 111 9.77 -6.84 -7.68
N VAL A 112 9.37 -6.33 -8.84
CA VAL A 112 9.54 -4.93 -9.25
C VAL A 112 8.22 -4.36 -9.73
N ASP A 113 8.11 -3.04 -9.74
CA ASP A 113 7.06 -2.39 -10.52
C ASP A 113 7.19 -2.77 -12.01
N SER A 114 6.14 -2.54 -12.79
CA SER A 114 6.16 -2.89 -14.22
C SER A 114 6.89 -1.84 -15.09
N ALA A 115 7.74 -0.98 -14.51
CA ALA A 115 8.50 -0.03 -15.30
C ALA A 115 9.55 -0.76 -16.16
N ASN A 116 9.73 -0.29 -17.40
CA ASN A 116 10.62 -0.97 -18.36
C ASN A 116 12.07 -1.03 -17.85
N ASP A 117 12.56 0.03 -17.22
CA ASP A 117 13.92 0.08 -16.67
C ASP A 117 14.11 -0.89 -15.50
N GLU A 118 13.09 -1.06 -14.66
CA GLU A 118 13.09 -1.99 -13.53
C GLU A 118 13.11 -3.45 -14.00
N LEU A 119 12.28 -3.79 -14.99
CA LEU A 119 12.26 -5.11 -15.62
C LEU A 119 13.56 -5.43 -16.34
N LEU A 120 14.08 -4.49 -17.14
CA LEU A 120 15.35 -4.68 -17.83
C LEU A 120 16.52 -4.79 -16.84
N SER A 121 16.49 -4.03 -15.74
CA SER A 121 17.50 -4.14 -14.68
C SER A 121 17.50 -5.54 -14.05
N ALA A 122 16.32 -6.11 -13.79
CA ALA A 122 16.22 -7.47 -13.26
C ALA A 122 16.86 -8.50 -14.21
N GLU A 123 16.68 -8.37 -15.52
CA GLU A 123 17.35 -9.23 -16.51
C GLU A 123 18.87 -8.95 -16.61
N MET A 124 19.29 -7.68 -16.52
CA MET A 124 20.70 -7.30 -16.44
C MET A 124 21.42 -7.93 -15.24
N MET A 125 20.74 -8.09 -14.10
CA MET A 125 21.30 -8.76 -12.92
C MET A 125 21.62 -10.25 -13.15
N ARG A 126 21.00 -10.88 -14.17
CA ARG A 126 21.20 -12.29 -14.54
C ARG A 126 22.29 -12.49 -15.58
N SER A 127 22.64 -11.44 -16.33
CA SER A 127 23.51 -11.52 -17.50
C SER A 127 24.62 -10.47 -17.46
N PRO A 128 25.90 -10.88 -17.45
CA PRO A 128 27.02 -9.94 -17.48
C PRO A 128 27.07 -9.20 -18.83
N VAL A 129 26.63 -9.86 -19.91
CA VAL A 129 26.55 -9.29 -21.26
C VAL A 129 25.57 -8.12 -21.32
N LEU A 130 24.38 -8.27 -20.72
CA LEU A 130 23.36 -7.23 -20.74
C LEU A 130 23.72 -6.04 -19.82
N SER A 131 24.37 -6.31 -18.69
CA SER A 131 24.69 -5.27 -17.70
C SER A 131 25.96 -4.48 -18.03
N GLY A 132 26.82 -4.99 -18.92
CA GLY A 132 28.17 -4.47 -19.13
C GLY A 132 29.05 -4.58 -17.87
N LEU A 133 28.67 -5.47 -16.94
CA LEU A 133 29.44 -5.80 -15.75
C LEU A 133 30.25 -7.07 -15.99
N GLN A 134 31.41 -7.17 -15.32
CA GLN A 134 32.22 -8.39 -15.39
C GLN A 134 31.55 -9.60 -14.72
N MET A 135 30.52 -9.39 -13.89
CA MET A 135 29.86 -10.46 -13.12
C MET A 135 28.34 -10.33 -13.08
N LYS A 136 27.66 -11.48 -12.92
CA LYS A 136 26.23 -11.56 -12.63
C LYS A 136 25.98 -11.14 -11.18
N VAL A 137 25.06 -10.21 -10.96
CA VAL A 137 24.69 -9.76 -9.60
C VAL A 137 23.83 -10.81 -8.90
N THR A 138 22.94 -11.48 -9.63
CA THR A 138 22.09 -12.56 -9.10
C THR A 138 22.10 -13.73 -10.08
N PRO A 139 23.16 -14.57 -10.07
CA PRO A 139 23.35 -15.63 -11.05
C PRO A 139 22.25 -16.69 -11.06
N ASN A 140 21.58 -16.91 -9.91
CA ASN A 140 20.55 -17.92 -9.73
C ASN A 140 19.13 -17.33 -9.69
N LEU A 141 18.95 -16.08 -10.13
CA LEU A 141 17.64 -15.46 -10.23
C LEU A 141 16.79 -16.23 -11.26
N ARG A 142 15.66 -16.74 -10.80
CA ARG A 142 14.70 -17.56 -11.57
C ARG A 142 13.47 -16.76 -11.94
N PHE A 143 13.02 -15.88 -11.04
CA PHE A 143 11.75 -15.17 -11.17
C PHE A 143 11.97 -13.65 -11.25
N VAL A 144 11.52 -13.05 -12.35
CA VAL A 144 11.28 -11.60 -12.44
C VAL A 144 9.78 -11.40 -12.36
N VAL A 145 9.31 -10.94 -11.22
CA VAL A 145 7.88 -10.84 -10.89
C VAL A 145 7.44 -9.40 -11.06
N ARG A 146 6.42 -9.21 -11.91
CA ARG A 146 5.72 -7.93 -12.03
C ARG A 146 4.80 -7.73 -10.83
N ASP A 147 4.84 -6.54 -10.25
CA ASP A 147 3.99 -6.17 -9.14
C ASP A 147 2.48 -6.32 -9.49
N LYS A 148 1.82 -7.25 -8.80
CA LYS A 148 0.41 -7.59 -9.00
C LYS A 148 -0.57 -6.52 -8.51
N PRO A 149 -0.32 -5.76 -7.43
CA PRO A 149 -1.07 -4.53 -7.13
C PRO A 149 -1.13 -3.56 -8.31
N HIS A 150 0.01 -3.23 -8.94
CA HIS A 150 0.03 -2.38 -10.12
C HIS A 150 -0.72 -2.98 -11.31
N ALA A 151 -0.69 -4.30 -11.46
CA ALA A 151 -1.44 -5.03 -12.47
C ALA A 151 -2.97 -4.90 -12.23
N SER A 152 -3.44 -5.15 -11.00
CA SER A 152 -4.87 -5.05 -10.65
C SER A 152 -5.44 -3.64 -10.77
N ARG A 153 -4.63 -2.59 -10.51
CA ARG A 153 -5.04 -1.18 -10.76
C ARG A 153 -5.41 -0.91 -12.24
N ARG A 154 -4.92 -1.72 -13.18
CA ARG A 154 -5.23 -1.60 -14.63
C ARG A 154 -6.57 -2.23 -15.02
N LEU A 155 -7.09 -3.17 -14.21
CA LEU A 155 -8.40 -3.80 -14.42
C LEU A 155 -9.54 -2.79 -14.40
N THR A 156 -9.38 -1.76 -13.57
CA THR A 156 -10.37 -0.70 -13.45
C THR A 156 -10.13 0.39 -14.50
N SER A 157 -8.88 0.80 -14.70
CA SER A 157 -8.55 2.00 -15.49
C SER A 157 -8.58 1.83 -16.99
N ARG A 158 -8.10 0.69 -17.51
CA ARG A 158 -8.02 0.47 -18.95
C ARG A 158 -9.39 0.26 -19.59
N PRO A 159 -10.32 -0.56 -19.04
CA PRO A 159 -11.63 -0.71 -19.65
C PRO A 159 -12.44 0.58 -19.70
N TRP A 160 -12.35 1.42 -18.66
CA TRP A 160 -13.03 2.71 -18.68
C TRP A 160 -12.43 3.66 -19.71
N GLY A 161 -11.12 3.62 -19.94
CA GLY A 161 -10.47 4.42 -20.97
C GLY A 161 -10.75 3.95 -22.39
N ALA A 162 -11.12 2.68 -22.57
CA ALA A 162 -11.39 2.08 -23.88
C ALA A 162 -12.82 2.36 -24.39
N ASP A 163 -13.79 2.58 -23.50
CA ASP A 163 -15.16 2.99 -23.84
C ASP A 163 -15.34 4.49 -23.58
N GLU A 164 -15.61 5.27 -24.62
CA GLU A 164 -15.73 6.73 -24.53
C GLU A 164 -16.82 7.19 -23.55
N VAL A 165 -17.94 6.45 -23.46
CA VAL A 165 -19.05 6.81 -22.57
C VAL A 165 -18.70 6.49 -21.11
N LEU A 166 -18.09 5.34 -20.84
CA LEU A 166 -17.60 5.03 -19.49
C LEU A 166 -16.53 6.04 -19.06
N ASN A 167 -15.61 6.40 -19.96
CA ASN A 167 -14.59 7.42 -19.68
C ASN A 167 -15.24 8.79 -19.38
N GLU A 168 -16.24 9.20 -20.16
CA GLU A 168 -16.96 10.45 -19.92
C GLU A 168 -17.64 10.44 -18.54
N ILE A 169 -18.32 9.35 -18.18
CA ILE A 169 -18.98 9.20 -16.89
C ILE A 169 -18.00 9.35 -15.73
N ILE A 170 -16.87 8.63 -15.75
CA ILE A 170 -15.89 8.73 -14.65
C ILE A 170 -15.28 10.14 -14.57
N VAL A 171 -15.06 10.80 -15.73
CA VAL A 171 -14.60 12.18 -15.80
C VAL A 171 -15.62 13.14 -15.19
N MET A 172 -16.90 13.00 -15.50
CA MET A 172 -17.94 13.92 -15.04
C MET A 172 -18.40 13.65 -13.60
N PHE A 173 -18.32 12.41 -13.10
CA PHE A 173 -18.71 12.09 -11.72
C PHE A 173 -17.60 12.33 -10.70
N CYS A 174 -16.33 12.03 -11.01
CA CYS A 174 -15.28 12.07 -9.98
C CYS A 174 -13.89 12.55 -10.40
N ARG A 175 -13.46 12.37 -11.66
CA ARG A 175 -12.05 12.60 -12.05
C ARG A 175 -11.81 14.02 -12.58
N GLY A 176 -12.70 14.53 -13.42
CA GLY A 176 -12.55 15.82 -14.09
C GLY A 176 -12.59 17.01 -13.13
N ARG A 177 -11.91 18.11 -13.48
CA ARG A 177 -11.93 19.36 -12.67
C ARG A 177 -13.34 19.93 -12.49
N GLY A 178 -14.23 19.68 -13.46
CA GLY A 178 -15.65 20.05 -13.42
C GLY A 178 -16.57 19.01 -12.80
N SER A 179 -16.05 17.87 -12.34
CA SER A 179 -16.90 16.85 -11.72
C SER A 179 -17.47 17.31 -10.39
N VAL A 180 -18.69 16.89 -10.07
CA VAL A 180 -19.35 17.27 -8.82
C VAL A 180 -18.53 16.87 -7.59
N ALA A 181 -17.85 15.71 -7.62
CA ALA A 181 -17.01 15.30 -6.52
C ALA A 181 -15.80 16.23 -6.31
N ARG A 182 -15.18 16.73 -7.39
CA ARG A 182 -14.05 17.67 -7.32
C ARG A 182 -14.50 19.08 -6.92
N LEU A 183 -15.66 19.54 -7.38
CA LEU A 183 -16.26 20.80 -6.94
C LEU A 183 -16.48 20.81 -5.41
N VAL A 184 -17.05 19.72 -4.88
CA VAL A 184 -17.25 19.54 -3.43
C VAL A 184 -15.93 19.35 -2.67
N GLN A 185 -14.99 18.58 -3.23
CA GLN A 185 -13.72 18.30 -2.55
C GLN A 185 -12.82 19.53 -2.48
N ASN A 186 -12.79 20.39 -3.50
CA ASN A 186 -11.82 21.48 -3.57
C ASN A 186 -12.28 22.77 -2.87
N SER A 187 -13.56 22.91 -2.52
CA SER A 187 -14.09 24.08 -1.82
C SER A 187 -14.68 23.71 -0.46
N VAL A 188 -14.18 24.34 0.61
CA VAL A 188 -14.66 24.13 2.00
C VAL A 188 -16.12 24.59 2.14
N GLU A 189 -16.46 25.70 1.51
CA GLU A 189 -17.80 26.28 1.51
C GLU A 189 -18.80 25.35 0.80
N VAL A 190 -18.49 24.95 -0.44
CA VAL A 190 -19.34 24.02 -1.20
C VAL A 190 -19.51 22.69 -0.46
N ARG A 191 -18.46 22.23 0.21
CA ARG A 191 -18.52 21.04 1.06
C ARG A 191 -19.49 21.20 2.23
N ARG A 192 -19.50 22.35 2.89
CA ARG A 192 -20.46 22.65 3.97
C ARG A 192 -21.90 22.60 3.44
N VAL A 193 -22.15 23.19 2.28
CA VAL A 193 -23.47 23.17 1.62
C VAL A 193 -23.89 21.75 1.25
N PHE A 194 -23.00 20.97 0.64
CA PHE A 194 -23.24 19.56 0.31
C PHE A 194 -23.61 18.74 1.56
N VAL A 195 -22.88 18.89 2.66
CA VAL A 195 -23.18 18.21 3.93
C VAL A 195 -24.58 18.60 4.45
N GLY A 196 -24.99 19.86 4.29
CA GLY A 196 -26.34 20.31 4.59
C GLY A 196 -27.39 19.57 3.76
N PHE A 197 -27.19 19.43 2.45
CA PHE A 197 -28.12 18.70 1.58
C PHE A 197 -28.13 17.19 1.80
N VAL A 198 -27.00 16.58 2.19
CA VAL A 198 -26.96 15.16 2.55
C VAL A 198 -27.82 14.89 3.79
N LYS A 199 -27.84 15.79 4.77
CA LYS A 199 -28.67 15.65 5.98
C LYS A 199 -30.17 15.75 5.71
N THR A 200 -30.56 16.53 4.71
CA THR A 200 -31.97 16.84 4.40
C THR A 200 -32.53 16.02 3.23
N THR A 201 -31.71 15.20 2.59
CA THR A 201 -32.13 14.34 1.50
C THR A 201 -32.23 12.90 1.99
N LYS A 202 -33.31 12.21 1.62
CA LYS A 202 -33.48 10.78 1.90
C LYS A 202 -32.29 10.03 1.30
N GLY A 203 -31.39 9.56 2.17
CA GLY A 203 -30.16 8.88 1.79
C GLY A 203 -30.29 7.37 1.99
N ALA A 204 -29.59 6.61 1.16
CA ALA A 204 -29.47 5.16 1.32
C ALA A 204 -28.60 4.76 2.53
N VAL A 205 -27.85 5.70 3.11
CA VAL A 205 -26.90 5.47 4.20
C VAL A 205 -27.17 6.46 5.33
N LYS A 206 -27.23 5.96 6.58
CA LYS A 206 -27.48 6.77 7.78
C LYS A 206 -26.34 7.75 8.10
N THR A 207 -25.12 7.44 7.67
CA THR A 207 -23.92 8.23 7.96
C THR A 207 -23.75 9.37 6.96
N VAL A 208 -23.65 10.60 7.46
CA VAL A 208 -23.44 11.79 6.63
C VAL A 208 -22.00 11.81 6.11
N ALA A 209 -21.83 11.72 4.79
CA ALA A 209 -20.51 11.88 4.17
C ALA A 209 -20.05 13.36 4.28
N ALA A 210 -19.03 13.61 5.11
CA ALA A 210 -18.48 14.96 5.31
C ALA A 210 -17.57 15.46 4.16
N ASN A 211 -17.15 14.58 3.26
CA ASN A 211 -16.27 14.89 2.12
C ASN A 211 -16.47 13.87 0.99
N MET A 212 -15.85 14.07 -0.17
CA MET A 212 -15.92 13.11 -1.29
C MET A 212 -14.71 12.16 -1.33
N ARG A 213 -13.59 12.54 -0.68
CA ARG A 213 -12.30 11.82 -0.74
C ARG A 213 -11.74 11.66 -2.15
N ALA A 214 -12.04 12.60 -3.05
CA ALA A 214 -11.46 12.61 -4.38
C ALA A 214 -9.95 12.94 -4.30
N ALA A 215 -9.11 11.99 -4.71
CA ALA A 215 -7.66 12.15 -4.78
C ALA A 215 -7.16 11.81 -6.19
N GLY A 216 -6.46 12.73 -6.84
CA GLY A 216 -6.05 12.56 -8.24
C GLY A 216 -4.86 11.61 -8.46
N HIS A 217 -4.19 11.19 -7.39
CA HIS A 217 -2.88 10.53 -7.49
C HIS A 217 -2.94 9.02 -7.79
N ARG A 218 -4.09 8.38 -7.58
CA ARG A 218 -4.28 6.94 -7.80
C ARG A 218 -5.67 6.67 -8.36
N PHE A 219 -5.79 5.86 -9.40
CA PHE A 219 -7.05 5.67 -10.11
C PHE A 219 -8.09 4.94 -9.25
N GLU A 220 -7.68 3.94 -8.51
CA GLU A 220 -8.50 3.17 -7.58
C GLU A 220 -9.04 4.03 -6.41
N SER A 221 -8.38 5.15 -6.11
CA SER A 221 -8.89 6.12 -5.13
C SER A 221 -10.15 6.85 -5.62
N MET A 222 -10.53 6.70 -6.89
CA MET A 222 -11.76 7.21 -7.48
C MET A 222 -13.00 6.36 -7.16
N GLN A 223 -12.83 5.14 -6.63
CA GLN A 223 -13.97 4.30 -6.22
C GLN A 223 -14.85 5.00 -5.17
N LYS A 224 -14.24 5.57 -4.12
CA LYS A 224 -14.95 6.26 -3.04
C LYS A 224 -15.70 7.52 -3.50
N PRO A 225 -15.10 8.47 -4.24
CA PRO A 225 -15.85 9.63 -4.73
C PRO A 225 -16.94 9.23 -5.72
N LEU A 226 -16.72 8.24 -6.60
CA LEU A 226 -17.76 7.73 -7.49
C LEU A 226 -18.94 7.16 -6.70
N GLY A 227 -18.68 6.25 -5.76
CA GLY A 227 -19.72 5.65 -4.92
C GLY A 227 -20.48 6.67 -4.07
N ARG A 228 -19.80 7.69 -3.55
CA ARG A 228 -20.45 8.80 -2.81
C ARG A 228 -21.30 9.67 -3.71
N SER A 229 -20.87 9.94 -4.93
CA SER A 229 -21.70 10.68 -5.91
C SER A 229 -22.96 9.88 -6.25
N CYS A 230 -22.89 8.55 -6.30
CA CYS A 230 -24.05 7.70 -6.52
C CYS A 230 -25.00 7.71 -5.31
N PHE A 231 -24.50 7.47 -4.09
CA PHE A 231 -25.33 7.46 -2.87
C PHE A 231 -26.01 8.80 -2.57
N HIS A 232 -25.40 9.90 -2.99
CA HIS A 232 -25.85 11.24 -2.65
C HIS A 232 -26.23 12.04 -3.90
N ILE A 233 -26.69 11.38 -4.98
CA ILE A 233 -26.93 12.03 -6.27
C ILE A 233 -27.89 13.22 -6.17
N HIS A 234 -28.98 13.11 -5.40
CA HIS A 234 -29.90 14.23 -5.17
C HIS A 234 -29.24 15.40 -4.42
N ALA A 235 -28.38 15.11 -3.43
CA ALA A 235 -27.62 16.15 -2.74
C ALA A 235 -26.58 16.78 -3.68
N CYS A 236 -25.94 15.98 -4.56
CA CYS A 236 -25.04 16.48 -5.61
C CYS A 236 -25.76 17.43 -6.57
N ILE A 237 -26.97 17.10 -7.03
CA ILE A 237 -27.79 17.98 -7.88
C ILE A 237 -28.13 19.29 -7.16
N LYS A 238 -28.62 19.21 -5.91
CA LYS A 238 -28.92 20.41 -5.09
C LYS A 238 -27.67 21.27 -4.88
N THR A 239 -26.51 20.66 -4.63
CA THR A 239 -25.24 21.39 -4.51
C THR A 239 -24.85 22.06 -5.81
N ALA A 240 -24.94 21.38 -6.96
CA ALA A 240 -24.63 21.99 -8.25
C ALA A 240 -25.57 23.15 -8.59
N LEU A 241 -26.87 23.03 -8.26
CA LEU A 241 -27.84 24.12 -8.40
C LEU A 241 -27.50 25.32 -7.50
N HIS A 242 -27.06 25.06 -6.27
CA HIS A 242 -26.59 26.10 -5.36
C HIS A 242 -25.34 26.81 -5.92
N ILE A 243 -24.34 26.05 -6.39
CA ILE A 243 -23.12 26.62 -7.01
C ILE A 243 -23.48 27.52 -8.20
N MET A 244 -24.35 27.03 -9.08
CA MET A 244 -24.79 27.77 -10.27
C MET A 244 -25.46 29.11 -9.92
N ARG A 245 -26.23 29.16 -8.83
CA ARG A 245 -26.96 30.37 -8.40
C ARG A 245 -26.11 31.31 -7.56
N ALA A 246 -25.26 30.77 -6.69
CA ALA A 246 -24.54 31.54 -5.67
C ALA A 246 -23.17 32.04 -6.13
N ARG A 247 -22.59 31.47 -7.20
CA ARG A 247 -21.24 31.80 -7.66
C ARG A 247 -21.25 32.33 -9.10
N THR A 248 -20.30 33.22 -9.38
CA THR A 248 -20.05 33.81 -10.72
C THR A 248 -18.72 33.38 -11.33
N ASP A 249 -17.91 32.62 -10.58
CA ASP A 249 -16.62 32.10 -11.02
C ASP A 249 -16.76 30.88 -11.95
N ASP A 250 -15.62 30.35 -12.40
CA ASP A 250 -15.56 29.19 -13.29
C ASP A 250 -16.23 27.92 -12.71
N SER A 251 -16.39 27.85 -11.38
CA SER A 251 -17.11 26.75 -10.73
C SER A 251 -18.61 26.74 -11.06
N SER A 252 -19.21 27.92 -11.27
CA SER A 252 -20.61 28.06 -11.70
C SER A 252 -20.82 27.53 -13.12
N LYS A 253 -19.91 27.88 -14.05
CA LYS A 253 -19.91 27.35 -15.43
C LYS A 253 -19.81 25.83 -15.45
N ARG A 254 -18.91 25.27 -14.64
CA ARG A 254 -18.72 23.81 -14.51
C ARG A 254 -19.95 23.12 -13.90
N ALA A 255 -20.56 23.70 -12.87
CA ALA A 255 -21.77 23.15 -12.27
C ALA A 255 -22.96 23.17 -13.24
N LYS A 256 -23.11 24.25 -14.02
CA LYS A 256 -24.12 24.35 -15.09
C LYS A 256 -23.89 23.27 -16.15
N ALA A 257 -22.65 23.10 -16.63
CA ALA A 257 -22.31 22.07 -17.60
C ALA A 257 -22.61 20.65 -17.08
N TRP A 258 -22.28 20.37 -15.81
CA TRP A 258 -22.59 19.08 -15.20
C TRP A 258 -24.09 18.83 -15.07
N LEU A 259 -24.87 19.83 -14.66
CA LEU A 259 -26.33 19.74 -14.58
C LEU A 259 -27.00 19.58 -15.95
N SER A 260 -26.48 20.19 -17.01
CA SER A 260 -27.01 19.98 -18.36
C SER A 260 -26.66 18.59 -18.92
N TRP A 261 -25.59 17.97 -18.41
CA TRP A 261 -25.08 16.68 -18.86
C TRP A 261 -25.76 15.48 -18.19
N ILE A 262 -26.06 15.58 -16.89
CA ILE A 262 -26.55 14.46 -16.06
C ILE A 262 -27.97 14.02 -16.48
N ASN A 263 -28.20 12.71 -16.55
CA ASN A 263 -29.52 12.11 -16.80
C ASN A 263 -29.64 10.73 -16.11
N SER A 264 -30.82 10.11 -16.14
CA SER A 264 -31.08 8.82 -15.49
C SER A 264 -30.17 7.69 -15.98
N GLU A 265 -29.90 7.60 -17.29
CA GLU A 265 -29.04 6.57 -17.87
C GLU A 265 -27.60 6.69 -17.35
N LYS A 266 -27.05 7.92 -17.35
CA LYS A 266 -25.70 8.21 -16.83
C LYS A 266 -25.60 7.94 -15.34
N CYS A 267 -26.65 8.23 -14.56
CA CYS A 267 -26.71 7.89 -13.14
C CYS A 267 -26.68 6.38 -12.90
N LEU A 268 -27.49 5.62 -13.65
CA LEU A 268 -27.52 4.16 -13.55
C LEU A 268 -26.18 3.55 -13.95
N LEU A 269 -25.61 3.98 -15.07
CA LEU A 269 -24.33 3.48 -15.56
C LEU A 269 -23.17 3.84 -14.60
N ALA A 270 -23.18 5.05 -14.01
CA ALA A 270 -22.23 5.43 -12.96
C ALA A 270 -22.32 4.52 -11.72
N ALA A 271 -23.53 4.08 -11.36
CA ALA A 271 -23.73 3.16 -10.25
C ALA A 271 -23.21 1.74 -10.55
N MET A 272 -23.44 1.23 -11.77
CA MET A 272 -22.84 -0.04 -12.23
C MET A 272 -21.31 0.04 -12.24
N MET A 273 -20.74 1.16 -12.71
CA MET A 273 -19.30 1.40 -12.64
C MET A 273 -18.80 1.48 -11.20
N ALA A 274 -19.59 1.99 -10.25
CA ALA A 274 -19.24 2.04 -8.83
C ALA A 274 -19.18 0.64 -8.21
N ASP A 275 -20.12 -0.26 -8.55
CA ASP A 275 -20.07 -1.67 -8.16
C ASP A 275 -18.83 -2.37 -8.75
N ALA A 276 -18.55 -2.19 -10.04
CA ALA A 276 -17.36 -2.73 -10.70
C ALA A 276 -16.05 -2.20 -10.08
N SER A 277 -16.03 -0.91 -9.72
CA SER A 277 -14.90 -0.28 -9.02
C SER A 277 -14.65 -0.90 -7.66
N ASP A 278 -15.72 -1.19 -6.91
CA ASP A 278 -15.62 -1.78 -5.58
C ASP A 278 -15.05 -3.19 -5.65
N GLN A 279 -15.56 -4.03 -6.55
CA GLN A 279 -15.04 -5.38 -6.78
C GLN A 279 -13.55 -5.36 -7.14
N SER A 280 -13.16 -4.48 -8.06
CA SER A 280 -11.76 -4.36 -8.49
C SER A 280 -10.85 -3.82 -7.38
N LEU A 281 -11.37 -2.93 -6.51
CA LEU A 281 -10.64 -2.42 -5.36
C LEU A 281 -10.50 -3.46 -4.25
N GLN A 282 -11.49 -4.32 -4.03
CA GLN A 282 -11.39 -5.45 -3.11
C GLN A 282 -10.25 -6.38 -3.54
N PHE A 283 -10.25 -6.78 -4.82
CA PHE A 283 -9.18 -7.61 -5.38
C PHE A 283 -7.80 -6.92 -5.28
N THR A 284 -7.71 -5.62 -5.61
CA THR A 284 -6.48 -4.84 -5.47
C THR A 284 -5.95 -4.86 -4.03
N ARG A 285 -6.82 -4.74 -3.01
CA ARG A 285 -6.40 -4.74 -1.59
C ARG A 285 -5.84 -6.08 -1.13
N ILE A 286 -6.34 -7.19 -1.68
CA ILE A 286 -5.81 -8.53 -1.38
C ILE A 286 -4.38 -8.63 -1.91
N LEU A 287 -4.14 -8.13 -3.13
CA LEU A 287 -2.82 -8.12 -3.75
C LEU A 287 -1.87 -7.09 -3.13
N ASP A 288 -2.39 -5.96 -2.62
CA ASP A 288 -1.65 -4.86 -1.98
C ASP A 288 -1.11 -5.21 -0.58
N ASN A 289 -0.67 -6.45 -0.42
CA ASN A 289 -0.05 -6.99 0.78
C ASN A 289 1.21 -7.77 0.40
N GLU A 290 2.39 -7.26 0.78
CA GLU A 290 3.67 -7.96 0.57
C GLU A 290 3.61 -9.41 1.10
N GLN A 291 2.89 -9.67 2.19
CA GLN A 291 2.77 -10.99 2.83
C GLN A 291 1.69 -11.91 2.22
N MET A 292 1.00 -11.44 1.17
CA MET A 292 -0.01 -12.25 0.46
C MET A 292 0.56 -13.62 0.08
N ASP A 293 -0.27 -14.65 0.26
CA ASP A 293 0.09 -16.02 -0.06
C ASP A 293 -0.09 -16.26 -1.57
N PRO A 294 0.98 -16.54 -2.34
CA PRO A 294 0.82 -16.78 -3.77
C PRO A 294 -0.07 -18.00 -4.08
N ALA A 295 -0.28 -18.91 -3.13
CA ALA A 295 -1.18 -20.05 -3.31
C ALA A 295 -2.64 -19.65 -3.55
N ILE A 296 -3.11 -18.54 -2.97
CA ILE A 296 -4.50 -18.09 -3.16
C ILE A 296 -4.67 -17.20 -4.40
N LEU A 297 -3.59 -16.89 -5.14
CA LEU A 297 -3.67 -15.95 -6.26
C LEU A 297 -4.65 -16.43 -7.34
N ALA A 298 -4.60 -17.72 -7.69
CA ALA A 298 -5.44 -18.30 -8.72
C ALA A 298 -6.93 -18.26 -8.35
N SER A 299 -7.26 -18.63 -7.11
CA SER A 299 -8.64 -18.62 -6.62
C SER A 299 -9.20 -17.20 -6.48
N GLU A 300 -8.38 -16.23 -6.08
CA GLU A 300 -8.77 -14.81 -6.02
C GLU A 300 -9.00 -14.22 -7.42
N VAL A 301 -8.14 -14.54 -8.39
CA VAL A 301 -8.32 -14.14 -9.80
C VAL A 301 -9.63 -14.71 -10.35
N HIS A 302 -9.87 -16.01 -10.13
CA HIS A 302 -11.09 -16.67 -10.57
C HIS A 302 -12.34 -16.05 -9.91
N SER A 303 -12.28 -15.82 -8.60
CA SER A 303 -13.38 -15.23 -7.82
C SER A 303 -13.72 -13.82 -8.29
N TYR A 304 -12.72 -13.02 -8.63
CA TYR A 304 -12.94 -11.69 -9.21
C TYR A 304 -13.67 -11.79 -10.56
N VAL A 305 -13.19 -12.62 -11.49
CA VAL A 305 -13.82 -12.79 -12.82
C VAL A 305 -15.25 -13.32 -12.70
N ALA A 306 -15.46 -14.32 -11.84
CA ALA A 306 -16.79 -14.88 -11.58
C ALA A 306 -17.74 -13.82 -11.00
N SER A 307 -17.26 -12.97 -10.09
CA SER A 307 -18.06 -11.91 -9.48
C SER A 307 -18.51 -10.87 -10.50
N ILE A 308 -17.60 -10.34 -11.33
CA ILE A 308 -17.97 -9.34 -12.34
C ILE A 308 -18.87 -9.92 -13.44
N THR A 309 -18.65 -11.18 -13.82
CA THR A 309 -19.49 -11.88 -14.80
C THR A 309 -20.89 -12.11 -14.24
N THR A 310 -21.01 -12.49 -12.98
CA THR A 310 -22.31 -12.68 -12.31
C THR A 310 -23.07 -11.36 -12.18
N LEU A 311 -22.38 -10.28 -11.82
CA LEU A 311 -22.98 -8.96 -11.63
C LEU A 311 -23.50 -8.36 -12.95
N PHE A 312 -22.72 -8.42 -14.03
CA PHE A 312 -23.00 -7.67 -15.26
C PHE A 312 -23.23 -8.52 -16.51
N GLY A 313 -22.94 -9.83 -16.46
CA GLY A 313 -23.20 -10.76 -17.56
C GLY A 313 -24.69 -11.09 -17.71
N ASP A 314 -24.98 -12.30 -18.16
CA ASP A 314 -26.36 -12.70 -18.48
C ASP A 314 -27.27 -12.72 -17.25
N GLN A 315 -26.71 -13.03 -16.07
CA GLN A 315 -27.47 -13.07 -14.83
C GLN A 315 -27.89 -11.68 -14.31
N ALA A 316 -27.21 -10.62 -14.75
CA ALA A 316 -27.48 -9.22 -14.39
C ALA A 316 -27.72 -8.99 -12.88
N LYS A 317 -26.98 -9.69 -12.00
CA LYS A 317 -27.25 -9.66 -10.55
C LYS A 317 -27.03 -8.28 -9.91
N CYS A 318 -26.35 -7.35 -10.58
CA CYS A 318 -26.20 -5.98 -10.11
C CYS A 318 -27.55 -5.26 -9.89
N LEU A 319 -28.61 -5.67 -10.60
CA LEU A 319 -29.95 -5.08 -10.46
C LEU A 319 -30.65 -5.47 -9.14
N THR A 320 -30.36 -6.67 -8.64
CA THR A 320 -31.10 -7.27 -7.51
C THR A 320 -30.27 -7.40 -6.24
N VAL A 321 -28.95 -7.62 -6.38
CA VAL A 321 -28.05 -7.73 -5.23
C VAL A 321 -27.84 -6.34 -4.63
N PHE A 322 -27.69 -6.28 -3.31
CA PHE A 322 -27.43 -5.02 -2.63
C PHE A 322 -26.09 -4.42 -3.10
N GLY A 323 -26.15 -3.21 -3.66
CA GLY A 323 -25.01 -2.52 -4.25
C GLY A 323 -25.36 -1.10 -4.66
N TYR A 324 -24.44 -0.40 -5.31
CA TYR A 324 -24.68 0.95 -5.81
C TYR A 324 -25.79 0.97 -6.86
N THR A 325 -25.83 -0.02 -7.76
CA THR A 325 -26.81 -0.13 -8.83
C THR A 325 -28.23 -0.27 -8.30
N SER A 326 -28.47 -1.23 -7.40
CA SER A 326 -29.81 -1.45 -6.82
C SER A 326 -30.29 -0.25 -5.99
N VAL A 327 -29.39 0.41 -5.26
CA VAL A 327 -29.69 1.67 -4.57
C VAL A 327 -30.01 2.81 -5.53
N MET A 328 -29.29 2.92 -6.64
CA MET A 328 -29.54 3.96 -7.65
C MET A 328 -30.89 3.75 -8.34
N LEU A 329 -31.26 2.51 -8.67
CA LEU A 329 -32.58 2.19 -9.24
C LEU A 329 -33.71 2.64 -8.33
N GLU A 330 -33.60 2.39 -7.02
CA GLU A 330 -34.58 2.88 -6.03
C GLU A 330 -34.57 4.42 -5.93
N THR A 331 -33.38 5.03 -5.94
CA THR A 331 -33.24 6.49 -5.88
C THR A 331 -33.90 7.17 -7.08
N LEU A 332 -33.75 6.61 -8.28
CA LEU A 332 -34.31 7.13 -9.52
C LEU A 332 -35.83 6.95 -9.64
N ARG A 333 -36.49 6.26 -8.72
CA ARG A 333 -37.97 6.27 -8.61
C ARG A 333 -38.52 7.60 -8.09
N THR A 334 -37.67 8.44 -7.48
CA THR A 334 -38.05 9.77 -7.01
C THR A 334 -37.48 10.84 -7.96
N PRO A 335 -38.29 11.37 -8.90
CA PRO A 335 -37.78 12.31 -9.90
C PRO A 335 -37.35 13.64 -9.26
N VAL A 336 -36.24 14.20 -9.75
CA VAL A 336 -35.78 15.56 -9.47
C VAL A 336 -35.79 16.35 -10.77
N ILE A 337 -36.44 17.51 -10.74
CA ILE A 337 -36.65 18.38 -11.91
C ILE A 337 -36.04 19.76 -11.62
N TRP A 338 -35.37 20.34 -12.61
CA TRP A 338 -34.87 21.71 -12.54
C TRP A 338 -34.85 22.36 -13.91
N GLN A 339 -34.64 23.67 -13.95
CA GLN A 339 -34.55 24.46 -15.18
C GLN A 339 -33.20 25.16 -15.29
N ILE A 340 -32.66 25.18 -16.50
CA ILE A 340 -31.47 25.94 -16.87
C ILE A 340 -31.81 26.78 -18.11
N GLY A 341 -32.02 28.09 -17.90
CA GLY A 341 -32.64 28.92 -18.93
C GLY A 341 -34.04 28.40 -19.26
N ASN A 342 -34.31 28.16 -20.54
CA ASN A 342 -35.61 27.67 -21.01
C ASN A 342 -35.68 26.14 -21.16
N VAL A 343 -34.63 25.41 -20.74
CA VAL A 343 -34.58 23.95 -20.86
C VAL A 343 -34.87 23.33 -19.49
N THR A 344 -35.89 22.48 -19.44
CA THR A 344 -36.23 21.66 -18.28
C THR A 344 -35.42 20.36 -18.33
N HIS A 345 -34.72 20.07 -17.24
CA HIS A 345 -33.95 18.84 -17.06
C HIS A 345 -34.57 18.01 -15.94
N SER A 346 -34.45 16.69 -16.05
CA SER A 346 -34.90 15.76 -15.02
C SER A 346 -33.97 14.56 -14.87
N VAL A 347 -33.92 14.03 -13.65
CA VAL A 347 -33.28 12.75 -13.32
C VAL A 347 -34.30 11.95 -12.50
N GLY A 348 -34.48 10.69 -12.88
CA GLY A 348 -35.49 9.80 -12.31
C GLY A 348 -36.86 9.92 -12.96
N LEU A 349 -37.73 8.93 -12.69
CA LEU A 349 -39.10 8.83 -13.16
C LEU A 349 -39.90 8.08 -12.08
N SER A 350 -41.16 8.44 -11.84
CA SER A 350 -42.00 7.79 -10.81
C SER A 350 -42.15 6.27 -11.02
N GLY A 351 -42.16 5.80 -12.28
CA GLY A 351 -42.16 4.37 -12.64
C GLY A 351 -40.80 3.68 -12.55
N GLY A 352 -39.73 4.39 -12.21
CA GLY A 352 -38.36 3.90 -12.26
C GLY A 352 -37.71 4.05 -13.64
N VAL A 353 -36.50 3.52 -13.79
CA VAL A 353 -35.76 3.58 -15.06
C VAL A 353 -36.38 2.59 -16.06
N PRO A 354 -36.67 3.01 -17.31
CA PRO A 354 -37.23 2.11 -18.32
C PRO A 354 -36.30 0.93 -18.63
N ASP A 355 -36.88 -0.26 -18.85
CA ASP A 355 -36.12 -1.50 -19.11
C ASP A 355 -35.18 -1.38 -20.31
N ALA A 356 -35.59 -0.69 -21.37
CA ALA A 356 -34.73 -0.44 -22.53
C ALA A 356 -33.44 0.32 -22.15
N THR A 357 -33.52 1.24 -21.18
CA THR A 357 -32.35 1.97 -20.67
C THR A 357 -31.49 1.09 -19.77
N ILE A 358 -32.11 0.26 -18.94
CA ILE A 358 -31.40 -0.75 -18.12
C ILE A 358 -30.61 -1.70 -19.04
N GLN A 359 -31.24 -2.16 -20.12
CA GLN A 359 -30.63 -3.08 -21.08
C GLN A 359 -29.43 -2.45 -21.80
N ARG A 360 -29.54 -1.20 -22.27
CA ARG A 360 -28.40 -0.47 -22.85
C ARG A 360 -27.22 -0.34 -21.88
N CYS A 361 -27.49 -0.04 -20.61
CA CYS A 361 -26.46 0.02 -19.57
C CYS A 361 -25.80 -1.34 -19.35
N LEU A 362 -26.60 -2.42 -19.28
CA LEU A 362 -26.08 -3.78 -19.13
C LEU A 362 -25.23 -4.20 -20.34
N ASP A 363 -25.67 -3.95 -21.56
CA ASP A 363 -24.91 -4.31 -22.78
C ASP A 363 -23.53 -3.65 -22.82
N ARG A 364 -23.46 -2.39 -22.38
CA ARG A 364 -22.17 -1.70 -22.22
C ARG A 364 -21.32 -2.31 -21.09
N MET A 365 -21.93 -2.66 -19.96
CA MET A 365 -21.23 -3.33 -18.87
C MET A 365 -20.77 -4.76 -19.22
N ARG A 366 -21.49 -5.48 -20.08
CA ARG A 366 -21.06 -6.78 -20.64
C ARG A 366 -19.81 -6.61 -21.49
N SER A 367 -19.78 -5.57 -22.33
CA SER A 367 -18.58 -5.19 -23.09
C SER A 367 -17.40 -4.85 -22.17
N TRP A 368 -17.67 -4.14 -21.06
CA TRP A 368 -16.67 -3.90 -20.02
C TRP A 368 -16.16 -5.20 -19.38
N VAL A 369 -17.03 -6.17 -19.07
CA VAL A 369 -16.61 -7.49 -18.53
C VAL A 369 -15.69 -8.23 -19.49
N LEU A 370 -15.97 -8.21 -20.80
CA LEU A 370 -15.10 -8.83 -21.81
C LEU A 370 -13.70 -8.20 -21.80
N LEU A 371 -13.62 -6.87 -21.78
CA LEU A 371 -12.35 -6.14 -21.69
C LEU A 371 -11.63 -6.41 -20.38
N ALA A 372 -12.34 -6.40 -19.25
CA ALA A 372 -11.76 -6.67 -17.94
C ALA A 372 -11.18 -8.09 -17.88
N THR A 373 -11.91 -9.10 -18.38
CA THR A 373 -11.44 -10.49 -18.46
C THR A 373 -10.22 -10.64 -19.36
N ALA A 374 -10.18 -9.96 -20.51
CA ALA A 374 -9.01 -9.95 -21.37
C ALA A 374 -7.78 -9.34 -20.68
N ILE A 375 -7.98 -8.27 -19.89
CA ILE A 375 -6.89 -7.68 -19.10
C ILE A 375 -6.46 -8.64 -17.99
N VAL A 376 -7.39 -9.31 -17.29
CA VAL A 376 -7.05 -10.35 -16.31
C VAL A 376 -6.16 -11.42 -16.95
N ALA A 377 -6.52 -11.93 -18.12
CA ALA A 377 -5.72 -12.92 -18.83
C ALA A 377 -4.32 -12.40 -19.19
N SER A 378 -4.18 -11.10 -19.47
CA SER A 378 -2.88 -10.48 -19.80
C SER A 378 -2.00 -10.17 -18.57
N GLU A 379 -2.62 -9.79 -17.44
CA GLU A 379 -1.93 -9.33 -16.22
C GLU A 379 -1.70 -10.48 -15.22
N PHE A 380 -2.52 -11.53 -15.30
CA PHE A 380 -2.52 -12.73 -14.45
C PHE A 380 -2.58 -14.02 -15.29
N PRO A 381 -1.71 -14.18 -16.30
CA PRO A 381 -1.78 -15.32 -17.21
C PRO A 381 -1.66 -16.66 -16.48
N SER A 382 -2.51 -17.62 -16.83
CA SER A 382 -2.57 -18.95 -16.20
C SER A 382 -1.27 -19.76 -16.29
N PHE A 383 -0.40 -19.41 -17.23
CA PHE A 383 0.91 -20.05 -17.41
C PHE A 383 2.01 -19.52 -16.49
N GLU A 384 1.78 -18.43 -15.74
CA GLU A 384 2.78 -17.91 -14.79
C GLU A 384 3.04 -18.90 -13.64
N VAL A 385 4.27 -18.87 -13.11
CA VAL A 385 4.63 -19.68 -11.93
C VAL A 385 3.85 -19.24 -10.69
N ALA A 386 3.52 -17.94 -10.58
CA ALA A 386 2.70 -17.43 -9.49
C ALA A 386 1.35 -18.15 -9.39
N GLN A 387 0.74 -18.47 -10.53
CA GLN A 387 -0.51 -19.24 -10.60
C GLN A 387 -0.31 -20.70 -10.20
N ALA A 388 0.83 -21.30 -10.56
CA ALA A 388 1.12 -22.70 -10.25
C ALA A 388 1.27 -22.98 -8.74
N PHE A 389 1.53 -21.95 -7.92
CA PHE A 389 1.56 -22.12 -6.47
C PHE A 389 0.19 -22.44 -5.84
N SER A 390 -0.91 -22.42 -6.62
CA SER A 390 -2.23 -22.89 -6.18
C SER A 390 -2.25 -24.33 -5.67
N VAL A 391 -1.30 -25.17 -6.07
CA VAL A 391 -1.13 -26.53 -5.52
C VAL A 391 -0.79 -26.55 -4.03
N PHE A 392 -0.38 -25.42 -3.47
CA PHE A 392 -0.13 -25.24 -2.05
C PHE A 392 -1.29 -24.56 -1.31
N ASP A 393 -2.42 -24.29 -1.96
CA ASP A 393 -3.63 -23.84 -1.28
C ASP A 393 -4.30 -25.03 -0.56
N LEU A 394 -4.38 -24.94 0.77
CA LEU A 394 -5.00 -25.97 1.60
C LEU A 394 -6.48 -25.71 1.89
N GLN A 395 -7.00 -24.53 1.53
CA GLN A 395 -8.41 -24.17 1.73
C GLN A 395 -9.26 -24.68 0.58
N SER A 396 -8.81 -24.40 -0.64
CA SER A 396 -9.37 -24.99 -1.86
C SER A 396 -9.04 -26.48 -1.87
N GLY A 397 -9.91 -27.32 -2.44
CA GLY A 397 -9.61 -28.74 -2.63
C GLY A 397 -8.34 -28.96 -3.46
N PRO A 398 -7.92 -30.22 -3.69
CA PRO A 398 -6.79 -30.49 -4.58
C PRO A 398 -7.01 -29.80 -5.94
N ASP A 399 -5.98 -29.08 -6.38
CA ASP A 399 -5.99 -28.34 -7.65
C ASP A 399 -6.28 -29.29 -8.82
N ALA A 400 -7.29 -28.97 -9.63
CA ALA A 400 -7.66 -29.77 -10.79
C ALA A 400 -6.50 -29.92 -11.79
N ASN A 401 -5.58 -28.95 -11.82
CA ASN A 401 -4.40 -28.94 -12.69
C ASN A 401 -3.09 -29.16 -11.90
N ALA A 402 -3.17 -29.84 -10.74
CA ALA A 402 -2.02 -30.02 -9.85
C ALA A 402 -0.78 -30.58 -10.56
N ASP A 403 -0.96 -31.54 -11.46
CA ASP A 403 0.15 -32.16 -12.21
C ASP A 403 0.91 -31.14 -13.07
N ILE A 404 0.19 -30.33 -13.85
CA ILE A 404 0.77 -29.29 -14.72
C ILE A 404 1.49 -28.23 -13.87
N HIS A 405 0.90 -27.86 -12.74
CA HIS A 405 1.45 -26.86 -11.85
C HIS A 405 2.70 -27.36 -11.11
N LEU A 406 2.70 -28.60 -10.63
CA LEU A 406 3.87 -29.23 -10.01
C LEU A 406 5.00 -29.40 -11.01
N GLU A 407 4.71 -29.81 -12.25
CA GLU A 407 5.70 -29.88 -13.32
C GLU A 407 6.31 -28.51 -13.62
N ARG A 408 5.49 -27.46 -13.73
CA ARG A 408 5.98 -26.08 -13.92
C ARG A 408 6.89 -25.63 -12.78
N ILE A 409 6.50 -25.90 -11.52
CA ILE A 409 7.32 -25.59 -10.35
C ILE A 409 8.65 -26.36 -10.41
N ALA A 410 8.61 -27.65 -10.78
CA ALA A 410 9.79 -28.50 -10.89
C ALA A 410 10.78 -27.99 -11.94
N ILE A 411 10.30 -27.66 -13.15
CA ILE A 411 11.13 -27.13 -14.24
C ILE A 411 11.84 -25.85 -13.80
N VAL A 412 11.09 -24.85 -13.31
CA VAL A 412 11.67 -23.55 -12.97
C VAL A 412 12.57 -23.63 -11.72
N SER A 413 12.31 -24.61 -10.85
CA SER A 413 13.12 -24.82 -9.64
C SER A 413 14.30 -25.77 -9.84
N SER A 414 14.42 -26.39 -11.02
CA SER A 414 15.37 -27.46 -11.33
C SER A 414 15.25 -28.66 -10.38
N LEU A 415 14.02 -29.15 -10.19
CA LEU A 415 13.68 -30.29 -9.34
C LEU A 415 13.19 -31.46 -10.20
N GLU A 416 13.25 -32.67 -9.65
CA GLU A 416 12.69 -33.86 -10.31
C GLU A 416 11.17 -33.88 -10.13
N ALA A 417 10.43 -33.85 -11.25
CA ALA A 417 9.00 -33.63 -11.26
C ALA A 417 8.21 -34.80 -10.65
N ASN A 418 8.62 -36.05 -10.91
CA ASN A 418 7.90 -37.22 -10.40
C ASN A 418 8.03 -37.34 -8.87
N ALA A 419 9.22 -37.09 -8.34
CA ALA A 419 9.50 -37.06 -6.91
C ALA A 419 8.76 -35.90 -6.25
N LEU A 420 8.75 -34.71 -6.86
CA LEU A 420 7.96 -33.59 -6.33
C LEU A 420 6.48 -33.97 -6.23
N LYS A 421 5.92 -34.57 -7.29
CA LYS A 421 4.52 -35.01 -7.33
C LYS A 421 4.23 -36.08 -6.27
N ALA A 422 5.05 -37.12 -6.19
CA ALA A 422 4.88 -38.21 -5.22
C ALA A 422 4.95 -37.67 -3.77
N GLN A 423 5.93 -36.82 -3.47
CA GLN A 423 6.07 -36.22 -2.15
C GLN A 423 4.92 -35.25 -1.84
N TRP A 424 4.44 -34.48 -2.82
CA TRP A 424 3.27 -33.61 -2.63
C TRP A 424 2.03 -34.42 -2.29
N GLN A 425 1.76 -35.52 -3.02
CA GLN A 425 0.59 -36.38 -2.79
C GLN A 425 0.58 -37.01 -1.39
N ASP A 426 1.74 -37.40 -0.86
CA ASP A 426 1.87 -37.96 0.49
C ASP A 426 1.67 -36.90 1.59
N ILE A 427 2.20 -35.69 1.37
CA ILE A 427 2.23 -34.65 2.41
C ILE A 427 0.97 -33.77 2.41
N PHE A 428 0.36 -33.52 1.26
CA PHE A 428 -0.78 -32.61 1.11
C PHE A 428 -1.95 -32.93 2.06
N PRO A 429 -2.42 -34.19 2.20
CA PRO A 429 -3.52 -34.52 3.13
C PRO A 429 -3.17 -34.17 4.59
N ARG A 430 -1.91 -34.34 4.98
CA ARG A 430 -1.42 -34.05 6.34
C ARG A 430 -1.34 -32.55 6.59
N ALA A 431 -0.81 -31.79 5.62
CA ALA A 431 -0.78 -30.33 5.68
C ALA A 431 -2.21 -29.76 5.79
N ARG A 432 -3.14 -30.28 4.98
CA ARG A 432 -4.56 -29.88 5.01
C ARG A 432 -5.22 -30.17 6.36
N MET A 433 -4.98 -31.34 6.94
CA MET A 433 -5.47 -31.67 8.28
C MET A 433 -4.94 -30.70 9.35
N ILE A 434 -3.64 -30.35 9.30
CA ILE A 434 -3.04 -29.38 10.23
C ILE A 434 -3.67 -27.99 10.07
N ALA A 435 -3.93 -27.57 8.83
CA ALA A 435 -4.62 -26.31 8.56
C ALA A 435 -6.05 -26.31 9.12
N ALA A 436 -6.82 -27.39 8.90
CA ALA A 436 -8.20 -27.52 9.37
C ALA A 436 -8.34 -27.58 10.90
N GLN A 437 -7.33 -28.09 11.61
CA GLN A 437 -7.33 -28.17 13.07
C GLN A 437 -7.13 -26.80 13.76
N ARG A 438 -6.66 -25.78 13.04
CA ARG A 438 -6.44 -24.44 13.58
C ARG A 438 -7.70 -23.58 13.39
N LYS A 439 -8.63 -23.64 14.36
CA LYS A 439 -9.87 -22.83 14.36
C LYS A 439 -9.62 -21.31 14.48
N ASP A 440 -8.51 -20.90 15.11
CA ASP A 440 -8.09 -19.50 15.27
C ASP A 440 -6.87 -19.16 14.38
N ALA A 441 -6.90 -19.65 13.13
CA ALA A 441 -5.80 -19.57 12.19
C ALA A 441 -5.29 -18.11 12.00
N PRO A 442 -4.01 -17.81 12.31
CA PRO A 442 -3.40 -16.53 11.92
C PRO A 442 -3.39 -16.40 10.39
N GLN A 443 -3.20 -15.18 9.89
CA GLN A 443 -3.14 -14.85 8.45
C GLN A 443 -2.12 -15.70 7.64
N ASP A 444 -1.20 -16.40 8.32
CA ASP A 444 -0.15 -17.26 7.72
C ASP A 444 -0.41 -18.77 7.93
N ALA A 445 -1.63 -19.18 8.29
CA ALA A 445 -1.94 -20.57 8.65
C ALA A 445 -1.67 -21.59 7.53
N ASN A 446 -1.85 -21.21 6.27
CA ASN A 446 -1.53 -22.05 5.12
C ASN A 446 -0.02 -22.38 5.05
N LYS A 447 0.81 -21.34 5.06
CA LYS A 447 2.29 -21.48 5.08
C LYS A 447 2.77 -22.21 6.31
N ASP A 448 2.17 -21.95 7.48
CA ASP A 448 2.50 -22.65 8.72
C ASP A 448 2.20 -24.15 8.66
N ALA A 449 1.09 -24.55 8.05
CA ALA A 449 0.76 -25.96 7.87
C ALA A 449 1.80 -26.66 7.00
N TRP A 450 2.23 -26.02 5.90
CA TRP A 450 3.32 -26.50 5.05
C TRP A 450 4.69 -26.50 5.72
N ARG A 451 4.94 -25.64 6.72
CA ARG A 451 6.14 -25.73 7.58
C ARG A 451 6.04 -26.92 8.54
N THR A 452 4.87 -27.10 9.15
CA THR A 452 4.66 -28.04 10.25
C THR A 452 4.62 -29.49 9.77
N ALA A 453 3.92 -29.78 8.67
CA ALA A 453 3.73 -31.16 8.18
C ALA A 453 5.06 -31.88 7.87
N PRO A 454 5.96 -31.33 7.03
CA PRO A 454 7.26 -31.94 6.79
C PRO A 454 8.16 -31.96 8.03
N SER A 455 8.03 -30.97 8.93
CA SER A 455 8.80 -30.93 10.18
C SER A 455 8.45 -32.11 11.10
N ARG A 456 7.15 -32.41 11.27
CA ARG A 456 6.67 -33.55 12.07
C ARG A 456 7.07 -34.91 11.51
N ILE A 457 7.24 -35.02 10.19
CA ILE A 457 7.71 -36.27 9.57
C ILE A 457 9.21 -36.44 9.78
N ASN A 458 9.96 -35.35 9.57
CA ASN A 458 11.41 -35.37 9.69
C ASN A 458 11.91 -35.44 11.14
N SER A 459 11.04 -35.29 12.15
CA SER A 459 11.43 -35.49 13.56
C SER A 459 11.72 -36.96 13.89
N HIS A 460 11.25 -37.91 13.09
CA HIS A 460 11.48 -39.34 13.30
C HIS A 460 12.19 -39.97 12.09
N ARG A 461 13.41 -40.47 12.30
CA ARG A 461 14.27 -41.00 11.21
C ARG A 461 13.60 -42.08 10.37
N ILE A 462 12.86 -43.00 10.99
CA ILE A 462 12.18 -44.10 10.30
C ILE A 462 11.05 -43.54 9.42
N THR A 463 10.21 -42.69 9.98
CA THR A 463 9.11 -42.01 9.25
C THR A 463 9.65 -41.18 8.09
N ALA A 464 10.73 -40.42 8.29
CA ALA A 464 11.36 -39.63 7.24
C ALA A 464 11.91 -40.46 6.08
N LYS A 465 12.35 -41.70 6.34
CA LYS A 465 12.80 -42.62 5.30
C LYS A 465 11.64 -43.18 4.48
N CYS A 466 10.49 -43.42 5.11
CA CYS A 466 9.28 -43.91 4.43
C CYS A 466 8.51 -42.78 3.70
N HIS A 467 8.64 -41.55 4.19
CA HIS A 467 7.95 -40.36 3.69
C HIS A 467 8.99 -39.27 3.33
N PRO A 468 9.74 -39.43 2.24
CA PRO A 468 10.75 -38.45 1.83
C PRO A 468 10.08 -37.09 1.54
N THR A 469 10.76 -36.00 1.92
CA THR A 469 10.23 -34.63 1.75
C THR A 469 11.26 -33.65 1.18
N ASP A 470 12.42 -34.13 0.75
CA ASP A 470 13.55 -33.32 0.31
C ASP A 470 13.23 -32.45 -0.92
N VAL A 471 12.63 -33.04 -1.96
CA VAL A 471 12.25 -32.34 -3.20
C VAL A 471 11.08 -31.38 -2.93
N LEU A 472 10.08 -31.82 -2.18
CA LEU A 472 8.95 -30.96 -1.77
C LEU A 472 9.43 -29.77 -0.93
N ARG A 473 10.35 -29.97 0.02
CA ARG A 473 10.93 -28.88 0.81
C ARG A 473 11.70 -27.90 -0.05
N ALA A 474 12.37 -28.36 -1.11
CA ALA A 474 13.01 -27.47 -2.07
C ALA A 474 11.99 -26.59 -2.81
N ALA A 475 10.86 -27.16 -3.25
CA ALA A 475 9.76 -26.40 -3.84
C ALA A 475 9.11 -25.43 -2.84
N LEU A 476 8.87 -25.87 -1.59
CA LEU A 476 8.31 -25.04 -0.53
C LEU A 476 9.20 -23.84 -0.19
N ARG A 477 10.53 -23.96 -0.29
CA ARG A 477 11.43 -22.80 -0.11
C ARG A 477 11.18 -21.73 -1.17
N GLN A 478 10.98 -22.13 -2.42
CA GLN A 478 10.66 -21.20 -3.51
C GLN A 478 9.30 -20.54 -3.28
N TYR A 479 8.28 -21.34 -2.97
CA TYR A 479 6.95 -20.88 -2.62
C TYR A 479 6.94 -19.86 -1.46
N LEU A 480 7.62 -20.17 -0.36
CA LEU A 480 7.68 -19.28 0.82
C LEU A 480 8.51 -18.01 0.55
N ALA A 481 9.51 -18.09 -0.33
CA ALA A 481 10.30 -16.93 -0.73
C ALA A 481 9.51 -16.04 -1.71
N PHE A 482 8.68 -16.62 -2.56
CA PHE A 482 7.98 -15.92 -3.62
C PHE A 482 7.05 -14.83 -3.06
N GLY A 483 7.05 -13.67 -3.71
CA GLY A 483 6.21 -12.55 -3.34
C GLY A 483 5.71 -11.80 -4.56
N VAL A 484 4.42 -11.47 -4.56
CA VAL A 484 3.72 -10.90 -5.72
C VAL A 484 3.57 -9.38 -5.66
N SER A 485 4.02 -8.76 -4.57
CA SER A 485 3.71 -7.38 -4.23
C SER A 485 4.91 -6.64 -3.66
N THR A 486 5.17 -5.43 -4.17
CA THR A 486 6.14 -4.46 -3.65
C THR A 486 5.53 -3.50 -2.64
N SER A 487 4.29 -3.74 -2.17
CA SER A 487 3.59 -2.82 -1.27
C SER A 487 4.34 -2.53 0.04
N GLY A 488 5.15 -3.47 0.52
CA GLY A 488 6.02 -3.23 1.67
C GLY A 488 7.11 -2.18 1.40
N VAL A 489 7.59 -2.07 0.16
CA VAL A 489 8.51 -1.02 -0.29
C VAL A 489 7.79 0.33 -0.38
N GLU A 490 6.59 0.38 -0.98
CA GLU A 490 5.77 1.61 -1.02
C GLU A 490 5.45 2.13 0.41
N GLN A 491 5.11 1.21 1.32
CA GLN A 491 4.88 1.50 2.73
C GLN A 491 6.16 1.95 3.43
N ALA A 492 7.31 1.37 3.11
CA ALA A 492 8.61 1.78 3.62
C ALA A 492 8.94 3.22 3.19
N PHE A 493 8.70 3.60 1.94
CA PHE A 493 8.83 5.00 1.50
C PHE A 493 7.91 5.94 2.30
N SER A 494 6.66 5.53 2.49
CA SER A 494 5.67 6.34 3.20
C SER A 494 6.05 6.53 4.67
N LYS A 495 6.39 5.45 5.40
CA LYS A 495 6.89 5.49 6.79
C LYS A 495 8.25 6.20 6.87
N GLY A 496 9.07 6.04 5.85
CA GLY A 496 10.37 6.70 5.71
C GLY A 496 10.22 8.22 5.70
N ALA A 497 9.30 8.75 4.90
CA ALA A 497 9.02 10.19 4.86
C ALA A 497 8.58 10.78 6.22
N TRP A 498 7.90 9.98 7.06
CA TRP A 498 7.54 10.38 8.43
C TRP A 498 8.74 10.33 9.39
N SER A 499 9.56 9.29 9.31
CA SER A 499 10.70 9.08 10.21
C SER A 499 11.95 9.89 9.83
N PHE A 500 12.09 10.21 8.55
CA PHE A 500 13.18 10.97 7.96
C PHE A 500 12.60 12.08 7.07
N THR A 501 12.27 13.21 7.69
CA THR A 501 11.50 14.28 7.03
C THR A 501 12.30 15.01 5.96
N ASN A 502 11.59 15.64 5.02
CA ASN A 502 12.17 16.43 3.93
C ASN A 502 13.11 17.56 4.41
N ARG A 503 13.02 17.99 5.68
CA ARG A 503 13.93 18.99 6.26
C ARG A 503 15.35 18.47 6.46
N ARG A 504 15.57 17.15 6.36
CA ARG A 504 16.87 16.48 6.51
C ARG A 504 17.45 16.01 5.17
N LEU A 505 16.89 16.42 4.02
CA LEU A 505 17.31 15.93 2.70
C LEU A 505 18.77 16.22 2.32
N ARG A 506 19.39 17.22 2.97
CA ARG A 506 20.82 17.54 2.83
C ARG A 506 21.75 16.62 3.64
N SER A 507 21.22 15.65 4.40
CA SER A 507 22.04 14.64 5.06
C SER A 507 22.70 13.71 4.04
N HIS A 508 23.85 13.16 4.40
CA HIS A 508 24.47 12.07 3.64
C HIS A 508 23.50 10.89 3.43
N ALA A 509 23.58 10.23 2.27
CA ALA A 509 22.71 9.10 1.92
C ALA A 509 22.82 7.94 2.92
N THR A 510 24.02 7.68 3.44
CA THR A 510 24.28 6.68 4.49
C THR A 510 23.54 6.99 5.79
N THR A 511 23.40 8.28 6.13
CA THR A 511 22.66 8.75 7.30
C THR A 511 21.16 8.50 7.18
N GLU A 512 20.60 8.78 6.00
CA GLU A 512 19.21 8.45 5.70
C GLU A 512 18.99 6.92 5.80
N GLU A 513 19.85 6.13 5.16
CA GLU A 513 19.75 4.67 5.13
C GLU A 513 19.75 4.04 6.53
N PHE A 514 20.71 4.38 7.41
CA PHE A 514 20.71 3.78 8.75
C PHE A 514 19.56 4.28 9.63
N CYS A 515 19.08 5.51 9.42
CA CYS A 515 17.90 6.01 10.13
C CYS A 515 16.65 5.23 9.71
N LEU A 516 16.48 5.01 8.41
CA LEU A 516 15.37 4.23 7.85
C LEU A 516 15.42 2.78 8.30
N LYS A 517 16.60 2.13 8.25
CA LYS A 517 16.78 0.76 8.74
C LYS A 517 16.35 0.62 10.20
N ALA A 518 16.75 1.56 11.06
CA ALA A 518 16.34 1.56 12.46
C ALA A 518 14.84 1.83 12.65
N SER A 519 14.25 2.77 11.91
CA SER A 519 12.83 3.14 12.10
C SER A 519 11.87 2.10 11.51
N LEU A 520 12.22 1.50 10.38
CA LEU A 520 11.37 0.57 9.64
C LEU A 520 11.42 -0.84 10.23
N ASP A 521 12.60 -1.31 10.65
CA ASP A 521 12.77 -2.73 10.99
C ASP A 521 12.76 -3.00 12.50
N LEU A 522 13.05 -2.01 13.36
CA LEU A 522 13.02 -2.21 14.83
C LEU A 522 11.69 -2.76 15.36
N PRO A 523 10.50 -2.38 14.85
CA PRO A 523 9.23 -2.98 15.29
C PRO A 523 9.11 -4.48 15.05
N HIS A 524 9.93 -5.05 14.15
CA HIS A 524 9.91 -6.46 13.75
C HIS A 524 10.99 -7.30 14.46
N HIS A 525 11.71 -6.72 15.42
CA HIS A 525 12.79 -7.39 16.13
C HIS A 525 12.55 -7.35 17.64
N ASP A 526 13.11 -8.33 18.36
CA ASP A 526 13.23 -8.25 19.81
C ASP A 526 14.14 -7.07 20.18
N LYS A 527 13.53 -6.07 20.82
CA LYS A 527 14.18 -4.84 21.25
C LYS A 527 15.33 -5.12 22.23
N GLN A 528 15.20 -6.12 23.11
CA GLN A 528 16.25 -6.44 24.08
C GLN A 528 17.48 -7.03 23.38
N ALA A 529 17.28 -7.99 22.48
CA ALA A 529 18.35 -8.55 21.66
C ALA A 529 19.04 -7.48 20.80
N VAL A 530 18.27 -6.58 20.16
CA VAL A 530 18.81 -5.47 19.37
C VAL A 530 19.63 -4.52 20.22
N VAL A 531 19.14 -4.11 21.39
CA VAL A 531 19.87 -3.22 22.30
C VAL A 531 21.16 -3.88 22.80
N GLY A 532 21.12 -5.16 23.14
CA GLY A 532 22.31 -5.92 23.55
C GLY A 532 23.38 -5.98 22.46
N LEU A 533 22.98 -6.19 21.20
CA LEU A 533 23.88 -6.14 20.05
C LEU A 533 24.38 -4.72 19.78
N ALA A 534 23.53 -3.70 19.88
CA ALA A 534 23.92 -2.31 19.65
C ALA A 534 24.96 -1.83 20.66
N ARG A 535 24.86 -2.27 21.93
CA ARG A 535 25.90 -2.02 22.95
C ARG A 535 27.23 -2.66 22.57
N ARG A 536 27.22 -3.87 22.01
CA ARG A 536 28.43 -4.53 21.51
C ARG A 536 29.03 -3.80 20.31
N VAL A 537 28.20 -3.35 19.37
CA VAL A 537 28.65 -2.52 18.24
C VAL A 537 29.28 -1.23 18.75
N TRP A 538 28.63 -0.54 19.70
CA TRP A 538 29.18 0.67 20.31
C TRP A 538 30.54 0.39 20.95
N ALA A 539 30.63 -0.65 21.79
CA ALA A 539 31.88 -1.01 22.48
C ALA A 539 33.03 -1.31 21.52
N ALA A 540 32.74 -1.99 20.41
CA ALA A 540 33.73 -2.33 19.39
C ALA A 540 34.20 -1.13 18.54
N CYS A 541 33.35 -0.11 18.39
CA CYS A 541 33.61 1.04 17.51
C CYS A 541 34.12 2.27 18.26
N TYR A 542 33.64 2.51 19.48
CA TYR A 542 33.86 3.74 20.24
C TYR A 542 34.39 3.49 21.66
N GLY A 543 34.74 2.23 21.98
CA GLY A 543 35.16 1.81 23.30
C GLY A 543 34.01 1.55 24.28
N ALA A 544 34.34 0.94 25.40
CA ALA A 544 33.36 0.61 26.44
C ALA A 544 32.60 1.88 26.87
N PRO A 545 31.26 1.83 27.02
CA PRO A 545 30.53 2.92 27.65
C PRO A 545 31.19 3.20 29.00
N ARG A 546 31.53 4.47 29.29
CA ARG A 546 32.14 4.84 30.56
C ARG A 546 31.29 4.27 31.69
N THR A 547 31.80 3.26 32.39
CA THR A 547 31.21 2.78 33.63
C THR A 547 31.42 3.89 34.64
N ALA A 548 30.35 4.62 34.96
CA ALA A 548 30.37 5.48 36.12
C ALA A 548 30.51 4.54 37.34
N THR A 549 31.73 4.39 37.84
CA THR A 549 32.08 3.64 39.06
C THR A 549 31.54 4.28 40.32
N ARG A 550 31.00 5.51 40.20
CA ARG A 550 30.22 6.15 41.25
C ARG A 550 28.77 6.21 40.78
N PRO A 551 27.79 5.74 41.58
CA PRO A 551 26.42 6.14 41.35
C PRO A 551 26.42 7.67 41.36
N ARG A 552 25.99 8.29 40.27
CA ARG A 552 25.62 9.69 40.30
C ARG A 552 24.52 9.79 41.37
N ILE A 553 24.78 10.50 42.46
CA ILE A 553 23.86 10.65 43.61
C ILE A 553 22.44 11.05 43.16
N ASP A 554 22.31 11.66 41.99
CA ASP A 554 21.08 12.14 41.38
C ASP A 554 20.40 11.15 40.40
N LYS A 555 20.90 9.92 40.23
CA LYS A 555 20.30 8.93 39.32
C LYS A 555 19.30 8.04 40.06
N GLY A 556 18.01 8.33 39.91
CA GLY A 556 16.89 7.62 40.55
C GLY A 556 16.17 8.46 41.61
N VAL A 557 16.79 9.55 42.06
CA VAL A 557 16.12 10.59 42.81
C VAL A 557 15.39 11.46 41.78
N LYS A 558 14.05 11.45 41.80
CA LYS A 558 13.29 12.58 41.20
C LYS A 558 13.89 13.82 41.86
N ARG A 559 14.61 14.67 41.11
CA ARG A 559 14.92 16.01 41.62
C ARG A 559 13.58 16.60 42.04
N SER A 560 13.41 16.79 43.35
CA SER A 560 12.46 17.80 43.82
C SER A 560 12.81 19.02 43.00
N ARG A 561 11.90 19.45 42.13
CA ARG A 561 12.06 20.77 41.54
C ARG A 561 11.95 21.69 42.74
N ASP A 562 13.06 22.31 43.12
CA ASP A 562 13.04 23.42 44.05
C ASP A 562 11.90 24.33 43.60
N ILE A 563 10.89 24.37 44.46
CA ILE A 563 9.92 25.43 44.46
C ILE A 563 10.76 26.59 44.98
N GLY A 564 11.31 27.38 44.05
CA GLY A 564 11.85 28.67 44.43
C GLY A 564 10.76 29.39 45.21
N GLU A 565 11.12 29.84 46.41
CA GLU A 565 10.40 30.95 47.03
C GLU A 565 10.32 32.07 45.98
N ASP A 566 9.14 32.67 45.87
CA ASP A 566 8.75 33.67 44.87
C ASP A 566 8.30 33.15 43.50
N GLY A 567 7.16 32.45 43.47
CA GLY A 567 6.09 32.70 42.48
C GLY A 567 6.38 32.50 40.98
N GLN A 568 7.55 32.03 40.56
CA GLN A 568 7.92 31.90 39.15
C GLN A 568 7.57 30.52 38.56
N VAL A 569 7.07 30.53 37.32
CA VAL A 569 6.54 29.35 36.62
C VAL A 569 7.65 28.61 35.88
N ALA A 570 7.80 27.31 36.14
CA ALA A 570 8.95 26.46 35.79
C ALA A 570 9.24 26.20 34.29
N SER A 571 8.45 26.73 33.36
CA SER A 571 8.78 26.79 31.92
C SER A 571 7.81 27.68 31.16
N GLU A 572 8.25 28.26 30.04
CA GLU A 572 7.42 29.06 29.13
C GLU A 572 6.14 28.30 28.71
N PHE A 573 6.24 26.99 28.46
CA PHE A 573 5.09 26.16 28.12
C PHE A 573 4.06 26.05 29.25
N SER A 574 4.51 25.89 30.50
CA SER A 574 3.62 25.82 31.67
C SER A 574 3.01 27.18 32.01
N PHE A 575 3.76 28.26 31.80
CA PHE A 575 3.27 29.63 31.88
C PHE A 575 2.18 29.89 30.83
N LEU A 576 2.43 29.55 29.56
CA LEU A 576 1.46 29.71 28.48
C LEU A 576 0.18 28.90 28.72
N ARG A 577 0.28 27.69 29.30
CA ARG A 577 -0.89 26.88 29.64
C ARG A 577 -1.71 27.51 30.77
N LYS A 578 -1.05 28.01 31.82
CA LYS A 578 -1.71 28.68 32.96
C LYS A 578 -2.35 30.00 32.52
N ARG A 579 -1.64 30.80 31.71
CA ARG A 579 -2.14 32.05 31.10
C ARG A 579 -3.35 31.80 30.20
N ARG A 580 -3.30 30.80 29.32
CA ARG A 580 -4.44 30.47 28.43
C ARG A 580 -5.66 30.01 29.23
N LYS A 581 -5.46 29.24 30.29
CA LYS A 581 -6.54 28.81 31.18
C LYS A 581 -7.16 30.02 31.92
N ALA A 582 -6.33 30.90 32.47
CA ALA A 582 -6.79 32.14 33.12
C ALA A 582 -7.50 33.09 32.14
N ALA A 583 -7.00 33.25 30.91
CA ALA A 583 -7.67 34.03 29.87
C ALA A 583 -9.03 33.42 29.46
N THR A 584 -9.13 32.10 29.44
CA THR A 584 -10.39 31.40 29.14
C THR A 584 -11.39 31.56 30.31
N GLU A 585 -10.93 31.47 31.56
CA GLU A 585 -11.77 31.69 32.75
C GLU A 585 -12.22 33.16 32.87
N ALA A 586 -11.34 34.12 32.57
CA ALA A 586 -11.69 35.54 32.49
C ALA A 586 -12.73 35.82 31.39
N SER A 587 -12.62 35.15 30.23
CA SER A 587 -13.62 35.31 29.15
C SER A 587 -15.00 34.73 29.50
N ARG A 588 -15.07 33.80 30.47
CA ARG A 588 -16.35 33.24 30.95
C ARG A 588 -17.05 34.14 31.96
N ASN A 589 -16.31 35.02 32.63
CA ASN A 589 -16.81 35.96 33.63
C ASN A 589 -17.01 37.39 33.08
N ALA A 590 -16.65 37.63 31.82
CA ALA A 590 -16.95 38.89 31.15
C ALA A 590 -18.46 38.95 30.82
N PRO A 591 -19.17 40.05 31.13
CA PRO A 591 -20.57 40.20 30.75
C PRO A 591 -20.69 40.07 29.23
N ARG A 592 -21.68 39.29 28.76
CA ARG A 592 -22.00 39.16 27.34
C ARG A 592 -22.35 40.55 26.81
N SER A 593 -21.46 41.15 26.03
CA SER A 593 -21.84 42.27 25.17
C SER A 593 -22.63 41.68 24.00
N ASP A 594 -23.93 41.94 23.95
CA ASP A 594 -24.72 41.77 22.74
C ASP A 594 -24.13 42.68 21.65
N LEU A 595 -23.40 42.10 20.71
CA LEU A 595 -23.10 42.78 19.44
C LEU A 595 -24.24 42.51 18.47
N GLY A 596 -25.42 43.00 18.85
CA GLY A 596 -26.50 43.36 17.95
C GLY A 596 -26.32 44.81 17.50
N ALA A 597 -26.22 44.99 16.19
CA ALA A 597 -26.76 46.13 15.43
C ALA A 597 -26.13 47.54 15.48
N ALA A 598 -25.00 47.84 16.15
CA ALA A 598 -24.49 49.23 16.13
C ALA A 598 -22.96 49.40 16.20
N ALA A 599 -22.21 49.03 15.14
CA ALA A 599 -20.81 49.47 14.99
C ALA A 599 -20.24 49.32 13.56
N VAL A 600 -21.02 49.63 12.52
CA VAL A 600 -20.48 49.81 11.17
C VAL A 600 -20.75 51.24 10.72
N MET A 601 -20.03 52.18 11.32
CA MET A 601 -19.70 53.45 10.69
C MET A 601 -18.34 53.93 11.23
N MET A 602 -17.53 54.47 10.31
CA MET A 602 -16.24 55.17 10.47
C MET A 602 -14.96 54.38 10.13
N PRO A 603 -13.96 55.04 9.51
CA PRO A 603 -13.47 54.66 8.17
C PRO A 603 -12.04 54.10 8.15
N ALA A 604 -11.72 53.47 7.02
CA ALA A 604 -10.39 52.99 6.67
C ALA A 604 -9.37 54.12 6.66
N ASN A 605 -8.33 54.03 7.51
CA ASN A 605 -7.00 54.54 7.16
C ASN A 605 -5.88 53.96 8.04
N GLN A 606 -4.80 53.58 7.36
CA GLN A 606 -3.42 53.28 7.79
C GLN A 606 -3.10 51.92 8.45
N PRO A 607 -2.52 50.96 7.69
CA PRO A 607 -1.73 49.88 8.24
C PRO A 607 -0.30 50.35 8.53
N LEU A 608 0.11 50.32 9.81
CA LEU A 608 1.50 50.48 10.23
C LEU A 608 2.29 49.22 9.87
N SER A 609 3.26 49.43 8.98
CA SER A 609 4.23 48.48 8.43
C SER A 609 5.05 47.74 9.51
N TRP A 610 5.19 46.42 9.35
CA TRP A 610 6.31 45.66 9.94
C TRP A 610 7.27 45.27 8.81
N GLY A 611 8.33 46.07 8.66
CA GLY A 611 9.43 45.79 7.74
C GLY A 611 10.55 45.04 8.43
N GLU A 612 10.98 43.93 7.83
CA GLU A 612 12.26 43.27 8.10
C GLU A 612 13.40 44.13 7.54
N LYS A 613 14.39 44.47 8.36
CA LYS A 613 15.74 44.84 7.88
C LYS A 613 16.81 44.23 8.79
N HIS A 614 17.60 43.35 8.18
CA HIS A 614 18.91 42.91 8.67
C HIS A 614 19.97 43.99 8.36
N THR A 615 20.86 44.25 9.33
CA THR A 615 22.29 44.65 9.19
C THR A 615 22.84 44.78 10.62
N ARG A 616 24.06 44.37 10.98
CA ARG A 616 25.29 44.05 10.22
C ARG A 616 25.98 42.85 10.85
#